data_AF-A0A8S3GB93-F1
#
_entry.id   AF-A0A8S3GB93-F1
#
_cell.length_a   1.000
_cell.length_b   1.000
_cell.length_c   1.000
_cell.angle_alpha   90.00
_cell.angle_beta   90.00
_cell.angle_gamma   90.00
#
_symmetry.space_group_name_H-M   'P 1'
#
loop_
_entity.id
_entity.type
_entity.pdbx_description
1 polymer ?
#
loop_
_entity_poly.entity_id
_entity_poly.type
_entity_poly.pdbx_seq_one_letter_code
_entity_poly.pdbx_strand_id
1 'polypeptide(L)'
;MGSGELLAVIAEYVRLIKSKSPHVKYLCDPVIGDNGKLYVDQSCIEMYKSVILPLADIVTPNDFELEQLVGTQVKSDPDRYEEQVLWQSIQSLHKMGPTHIIVSSISAAKLGGKEDMLQMYASAKSSD
;
A
#
# COMPACT_ATOMS: atom_id res chain seq x y z
N MET A 1 -18.05 -15.06 3.82
CA MET A 1 -17.32 -13.97 4.48
C MET A 1 -16.78 -13.08 3.38
N GLY A 2 -17.18 -11.81 3.39
CA GLY A 2 -16.62 -10.84 2.45
C GLY A 2 -15.17 -10.52 2.81
N SER A 3 -14.40 -10.04 1.83
CA SER A 3 -13.02 -9.56 2.03
C SER A 3 -12.90 -8.55 3.17
N GLY A 4 -13.86 -7.62 3.29
CA GLY A 4 -13.88 -6.62 4.37
C GLY A 4 -14.10 -7.20 5.78
N GLU A 5 -14.94 -8.24 5.92
CA GLU A 5 -15.18 -8.90 7.22
C GLU A 5 -13.92 -9.60 7.73
N LEU A 6 -13.16 -10.23 6.82
CA LEU A 6 -11.88 -10.85 7.16
C LEU A 6 -10.86 -9.81 7.63
N LEU A 7 -10.79 -8.64 6.97
CA LEU A 7 -9.91 -7.55 7.40
C LEU A 7 -10.26 -7.03 8.79
N ALA A 8 -11.54 -6.96 9.15
CA ALA A 8 -11.97 -6.57 10.49
C ALA A 8 -11.45 -7.56 11.54
N VAL A 9 -11.59 -8.86 11.29
CA VAL A 9 -11.05 -9.90 12.17
C VAL A 9 -9.52 -9.80 12.29
N ILE A 10 -8.81 -9.66 11.17
CA ILE A 10 -7.35 -9.48 11.19
C ILE A 10 -6.95 -8.27 12.05
N ALA A 11 -7.66 -7.16 11.92
CA ALA A 11 -7.40 -5.96 12.71
C ALA A 11 -7.58 -6.19 14.21
N GLU A 12 -8.61 -6.93 14.63
CA GLU A 12 -8.81 -7.30 16.04
C GLU A 12 -7.64 -8.14 16.58
N TYR A 13 -7.20 -9.14 15.82
CA TYR A 13 -6.06 -9.97 16.21
C TYR A 13 -4.76 -9.17 16.27
N VAL A 14 -4.49 -8.31 15.30
CA VAL A 14 -3.29 -7.45 15.31
C VAL A 14 -3.29 -6.55 16.55
N ARG A 15 -4.44 -5.94 16.91
CA ARG A 15 -4.57 -5.14 18.14
C ARG A 15 -4.32 -5.98 19.39
N LEU A 16 -4.86 -7.20 19.46
CA LEU A 16 -4.65 -8.12 20.58
C LEU A 16 -3.19 -8.55 20.73
N ILE A 17 -2.50 -8.84 19.62
CA ILE A 17 -1.08 -9.23 19.66
C ILE A 17 -0.24 -8.03 20.08
N LYS A 18 -0.49 -6.84 19.51
CA LYS A 18 0.24 -5.61 19.88
C LYS A 18 0.03 -5.22 21.35
N SER A 19 -1.16 -5.45 21.93
CA SER A 19 -1.40 -5.17 23.36
C SER A 19 -0.61 -6.10 24.28
N LYS A 20 -0.33 -7.34 23.85
CA LYS A 20 0.50 -8.31 24.59
C LYS A 20 1.99 -8.19 24.31
N SER A 21 2.37 -7.66 23.14
CA SER A 21 3.76 -7.53 22.70
C SER A 21 3.92 -6.27 21.85
N PRO A 22 4.11 -5.09 22.48
CA PRO A 22 4.13 -3.80 21.78
C PRO A 22 5.23 -3.66 20.71
N HIS A 23 6.28 -4.48 20.79
CA HIS A 23 7.40 -4.45 19.84
C HIS A 23 7.16 -5.29 18.58
N VAL A 24 6.09 -6.08 18.52
CA VAL A 24 5.78 -6.90 17.34
C VAL A 24 5.53 -5.99 16.13
N LYS A 25 6.08 -6.38 14.99
CA LYS A 25 5.88 -5.68 13.73
C LYS A 25 4.81 -6.37 12.90
N TYR A 26 3.88 -5.59 12.36
CA TYR A 26 2.88 -6.05 11.41
C TYR A 26 3.26 -5.59 10.01
N LEU A 27 3.56 -6.57 9.14
CA LEU A 27 3.71 -6.35 7.71
C LEU A 27 2.39 -6.70 7.04
N CYS A 28 1.83 -5.74 6.31
CA CYS A 28 0.63 -5.93 5.52
C CYS A 28 0.97 -5.90 4.03
N ASP A 29 0.64 -6.97 3.33
CA ASP A 29 0.65 -7.02 1.87
C ASP A 29 -0.77 -6.80 1.36
N PRO A 30 -1.12 -5.62 0.82
CA PRO A 30 -2.50 -5.25 0.54
C PRO A 30 -2.95 -5.85 -0.80
N VAL A 31 -3.26 -7.15 -0.82
CA VAL A 31 -3.69 -7.91 -2.02
C VAL A 31 -5.03 -7.39 -2.53
N ILE A 32 -4.98 -6.33 -3.36
CA ILE A 32 -6.16 -5.62 -3.88
C ILE A 32 -6.34 -5.90 -5.37
N GLY A 33 -5.24 -6.02 -6.11
CA GLY A 33 -5.26 -6.19 -7.56
C GLY A 33 -3.92 -5.92 -8.23
N ASP A 34 -3.87 -6.15 -9.53
CA ASP A 34 -2.72 -5.81 -10.38
C ASP A 34 -3.19 -5.61 -11.82
N ASN A 35 -2.32 -5.07 -12.68
CA ASN A 35 -2.56 -4.96 -14.13
C ASN A 35 -3.93 -4.34 -14.52
N GLY A 36 -4.40 -3.35 -13.76
CA GLY A 36 -5.68 -2.68 -14.01
C GLY A 36 -6.91 -3.44 -13.51
N LYS A 37 -6.74 -4.58 -12.82
CA LYS A 37 -7.84 -5.44 -12.37
C LYS A 37 -7.92 -5.49 -10.85
N LEU A 38 -9.10 -5.18 -10.32
CA LEU A 38 -9.43 -5.36 -8.90
C LEU A 38 -9.84 -6.82 -8.63
N TYR A 39 -9.33 -7.37 -7.52
CA TYR A 39 -9.71 -8.69 -6.99
C TYR A 39 -10.69 -8.60 -5.83
N VAL A 40 -10.83 -7.41 -5.25
CA VAL A 40 -11.67 -7.13 -4.09
C VAL A 40 -12.69 -6.05 -4.42
N ASP A 41 -13.74 -6.00 -3.63
CA ASP A 41 -14.75 -4.95 -3.70
C ASP A 41 -14.27 -3.65 -3.03
N GLN A 42 -14.94 -2.53 -3.34
CA GLN A 42 -14.54 -1.23 -2.80
C GLN A 42 -14.53 -1.18 -1.27
N SER A 43 -15.42 -1.92 -0.60
CA SER A 43 -15.45 -1.94 0.87
C SER A 43 -14.16 -2.50 1.48
N CYS A 44 -13.51 -3.45 0.80
CA CYS A 44 -12.21 -3.99 1.20
C CYS A 44 -11.11 -2.91 1.13
N ILE A 45 -11.09 -2.12 0.05
CA ILE A 45 -10.13 -1.01 -0.12
C ILE A 45 -10.31 0.01 1.00
N GLU A 46 -11.55 0.39 1.33
CA GLU A 46 -11.81 1.33 2.42
C GLU A 46 -11.44 0.75 3.80
N MET A 47 -11.59 -0.56 4.01
CA MET A 47 -11.09 -1.25 5.19
C MET A 47 -9.57 -1.22 5.30
N TYR A 48 -8.84 -1.40 4.19
CA TYR A 48 -7.39 -1.22 4.19
C TYR A 48 -7.01 0.19 4.64
N LYS A 49 -7.62 1.21 4.02
CA LYS A 49 -7.34 2.63 4.30
C LYS A 49 -7.61 3.02 5.74
N SER A 50 -8.78 2.66 6.26
CA SER A 50 -9.28 3.17 7.55
C SER A 50 -8.88 2.31 8.75
N VAL A 51 -8.59 1.02 8.55
CA VAL A 51 -8.34 0.08 9.66
C VAL A 51 -6.96 -0.56 9.59
N ILE A 52 -6.57 -1.12 8.43
CA ILE A 52 -5.37 -1.94 8.34
C ILE A 52 -4.10 -1.09 8.29
N LEU A 53 -4.07 -0.07 7.42
CA LEU A 53 -2.90 0.80 7.27
C LEU A 53 -2.50 1.51 8.57
N PRO A 54 -3.42 2.04 9.40
CA PRO A 54 -3.08 2.58 10.71
C PRO A 54 -2.45 1.58 11.68
N LEU A 55 -2.67 0.28 11.48
CA LEU A 55 -2.12 -0.79 12.33
C LEU A 55 -0.79 -1.34 11.82
N ALA A 56 -0.53 -1.24 10.52
CA ALA A 56 0.64 -1.79 9.87
C ALA A 56 1.90 -0.97 10.15
N ASP A 57 3.00 -1.66 10.45
CA ASP A 57 4.33 -1.04 10.54
C ASP A 57 4.99 -0.95 9.17
N ILE A 58 4.78 -2.00 8.36
CA ILE A 58 5.37 -2.20 7.03
C ILE A 58 4.24 -2.50 6.05
N VAL A 59 4.23 -1.88 4.88
CA VAL A 59 3.26 -2.15 3.81
C VAL A 59 3.96 -2.38 2.48
N THR A 60 3.52 -3.38 1.71
CA THR A 60 4.22 -3.86 0.50
C THR A 60 3.42 -3.77 -0.81
N PRO A 61 2.75 -2.65 -1.12
CA PRO A 61 1.84 -2.59 -2.25
C PRO A 61 2.63 -2.67 -3.57
N ASN A 62 2.01 -3.23 -4.62
CA ASN A 62 2.47 -2.95 -5.98
C ASN A 62 2.04 -1.52 -6.42
N ASP A 63 2.44 -1.09 -7.62
CA ASP A 63 2.11 0.22 -8.17
C ASP A 63 0.60 0.45 -8.33
N PHE A 64 -0.13 -0.55 -8.84
CA PHE A 64 -1.59 -0.49 -8.98
C PHE A 64 -2.29 -0.39 -7.61
N GLU A 65 -1.86 -1.16 -6.61
CA GLU A 65 -2.44 -1.13 -5.27
C GLU A 65 -2.14 0.20 -4.57
N LEU A 66 -0.95 0.76 -4.77
CA LEU A 66 -0.58 2.08 -4.28
C LEU A 66 -1.54 3.16 -4.82
N GLU A 67 -1.87 3.12 -6.11
CA GLU A 67 -2.87 4.02 -6.72
C GLU A 67 -4.24 3.89 -6.02
N GLN A 68 -4.70 2.64 -5.79
CA GLN A 68 -6.00 2.39 -5.14
C GLN A 68 -6.03 2.87 -3.68
N LEU A 69 -4.94 2.68 -2.94
CA LEU A 69 -4.82 3.02 -1.54
C LEU A 69 -4.72 4.53 -1.31
N VAL A 70 -3.99 5.25 -2.14
CA VAL A 70 -3.81 6.70 -1.98
C VAL A 70 -4.95 7.48 -2.66
N GLY A 71 -5.73 6.84 -3.54
CA GLY A 71 -6.84 7.48 -4.26
C GLY A 71 -6.37 8.57 -5.22
N THR A 72 -5.07 8.61 -5.50
CA THR A 72 -4.51 9.49 -6.53
C THR A 72 -4.59 8.70 -7.83
N GLN A 73 -5.65 8.91 -8.62
CA GLN A 73 -5.48 8.75 -10.05
C GLN A 73 -4.46 9.81 -10.45
N VAL A 74 -3.22 9.39 -10.56
CA VAL A 74 -2.13 10.21 -11.01
C VAL A 74 -2.51 10.70 -12.39
N LYS A 75 -2.96 11.96 -12.48
CA LYS A 75 -3.31 12.62 -13.74
C LYS A 75 -2.04 13.06 -14.49
N SER A 76 -0.97 12.27 -14.44
CA SER A 76 -0.02 12.26 -15.53
C SER A 76 -0.54 11.31 -16.59
N ASP A 77 0.02 11.38 -17.79
CA ASP A 77 -0.26 10.44 -18.87
C ASP A 77 -0.48 9.02 -18.32
N PRO A 78 -1.58 8.31 -18.63
CA PRO A 78 -1.83 6.95 -18.13
C PRO A 78 -0.66 5.99 -18.41
N ASP A 79 0.20 6.31 -19.37
CA ASP A 79 1.39 5.56 -19.73
C ASP A 79 2.69 6.03 -19.01
N ARG A 80 2.63 7.11 -18.21
CA ARG A 80 3.81 7.70 -17.57
C ARG A 80 3.53 8.22 -16.16
N TYR A 81 4.07 7.55 -15.15
CA TYR A 81 4.28 8.07 -13.81
C TYR A 81 5.50 8.99 -13.76
N GLU A 82 5.38 10.13 -13.10
CA GLU A 82 6.57 10.89 -12.70
C GLU A 82 7.10 10.37 -11.35
N GLU A 83 8.43 10.27 -11.21
CA GLU A 83 9.05 9.88 -9.93
C GLU A 83 8.57 10.75 -8.75
N GLN A 84 8.30 12.04 -9.01
CA GLN A 84 7.73 12.95 -8.03
C GLN A 84 6.37 12.49 -7.54
N VAL A 85 5.53 11.95 -8.42
CA VAL A 85 4.20 11.46 -8.04
C VAL A 85 4.31 10.15 -7.26
N LEU A 86 5.19 9.23 -7.70
CA LEU A 86 5.49 8.02 -6.91
C LEU A 86 5.90 8.39 -5.48
N TRP A 87 6.80 9.37 -5.35
CA TRP A 87 7.22 9.86 -4.04
C TRP A 87 6.07 10.47 -3.24
N GLN A 88 5.20 11.30 -3.84
CA GLN A 88 4.02 11.85 -3.18
C GLN A 88 3.03 10.77 -2.73
N SER A 89 2.84 9.71 -3.52
CA SER A 89 2.01 8.56 -3.15
C SER A 89 2.60 7.82 -1.95
N ILE A 90 3.91 7.54 -1.95
CA ILE A 90 4.61 6.94 -0.81
C ILE A 90 4.47 7.81 0.45
N GLN A 91 4.66 9.13 0.32
CA GLN A 91 4.48 10.06 1.44
C GLN A 91 3.05 10.07 1.98
N SER A 92 2.05 10.01 1.10
CA SER A 92 0.65 9.96 1.50
C SER A 92 0.33 8.66 2.24
N LEU A 93 0.86 7.54 1.76
CA LEU A 93 0.70 6.25 2.42
C LEU A 93 1.39 6.23 3.80
N HIS A 94 2.56 6.87 3.95
CA HIS A 94 3.18 7.07 5.26
C HIS A 94 2.27 7.84 6.22
N LYS A 95 1.51 8.85 5.76
CA LYS A 95 0.56 9.61 6.60
C LYS A 95 -0.61 8.75 7.10
N MET A 96 -0.88 7.61 6.45
CA MET A 96 -1.98 6.71 6.83
C MET A 96 -1.60 5.73 7.95
N GLY A 97 -0.32 5.64 8.32
CA GLY A 97 0.13 4.79 9.44
C GLY A 97 1.53 4.24 9.26
N PRO A 98 1.80 3.45 8.20
CA PRO A 98 3.02 2.66 8.08
C PRO A 98 4.29 3.49 8.16
N THR A 99 5.26 3.00 8.94
CA THR A 99 6.58 3.63 9.06
C THR A 99 7.50 3.20 7.92
N HIS A 100 7.28 2.02 7.36
CA HIS A 100 8.04 1.47 6.25
C HIS A 100 7.10 1.13 5.09
N ILE A 101 7.50 1.50 3.88
CA ILE A 101 6.78 1.19 2.65
C ILE A 101 7.76 0.57 1.68
N ILE A 102 7.37 -0.54 1.07
CA ILE A 102 8.11 -1.19 0.00
C ILE A 102 7.15 -1.29 -1.19
N VAL A 103 7.30 -0.41 -2.17
CA VAL A 103 6.58 -0.56 -3.44
C VAL A 103 7.21 -1.74 -4.15
N SER A 104 6.52 -2.89 -4.09
CA SER A 104 7.07 -4.21 -4.42
C SER A 104 7.39 -4.36 -5.90
N SER A 105 6.61 -3.71 -6.76
CA SER A 105 6.88 -3.63 -8.19
C SER A 105 6.27 -2.38 -8.82
N ILE A 106 7.04 -1.72 -9.66
CA ILE A 106 6.56 -0.73 -10.64
C ILE A 106 7.24 -1.02 -11.98
N SER A 107 6.49 -0.93 -13.08
CA SER A 107 7.07 -1.00 -14.42
C SER A 107 7.98 0.20 -14.65
N ALA A 108 9.26 -0.04 -15.00
CA ALA A 108 10.19 1.03 -15.27
C ALA A 108 9.73 1.89 -16.46
N ALA A 109 8.97 1.34 -17.41
CA ALA A 109 8.38 2.10 -18.51
C ALA A 109 7.49 3.24 -18.01
N LYS A 110 6.73 3.02 -16.92
CA LYS A 110 5.94 4.08 -16.28
C LYS A 110 6.84 5.25 -15.83
N LEU A 111 8.10 4.99 -15.49
CA LEU A 111 9.07 6.01 -15.06
C LEU A 111 10.03 6.45 -16.18
N GLY A 112 9.73 6.11 -17.44
CA GLY A 112 10.58 6.44 -18.60
C GLY A 112 11.80 5.53 -18.80
N GLY A 113 11.83 4.39 -18.12
CA GLY A 113 12.80 3.31 -18.28
C GLY A 113 12.40 2.28 -19.36
N LYS A 114 13.02 1.09 -19.30
CA LYS A 114 12.77 0.01 -20.27
C LYS A 114 11.51 -0.79 -19.94
N GLU A 115 10.79 -1.26 -20.96
CA GLU A 115 9.55 -2.04 -20.81
C GLU A 115 9.74 -3.42 -20.14
N ASP A 116 10.92 -4.02 -20.28
CA ASP A 116 11.26 -5.34 -19.72
C ASP A 116 11.86 -5.26 -18.30
N MET A 117 11.75 -4.10 -17.65
CA MET A 117 12.34 -3.86 -16.34
C MET A 117 11.28 -3.51 -15.30
N LEU A 118 11.33 -4.21 -14.16
CA LEU A 118 10.61 -3.84 -12.95
C LEU A 118 11.56 -3.18 -11.96
N GLN A 119 11.06 -2.18 -11.23
CA GLN A 119 11.77 -1.51 -10.15
C GLN A 119 11.03 -1.71 -8.83
N MET A 120 11.78 -1.65 -7.74
CA MET A 120 11.28 -1.70 -6.37
C MET A 120 11.79 -0.46 -5.63
N TYR A 121 10.92 0.16 -4.85
CA TYR A 121 11.24 1.34 -4.05
C TYR A 121 10.97 1.06 -2.59
N ALA A 122 11.87 1.50 -1.70
CA ALA A 122 11.69 1.38 -0.26
C ALA A 122 11.86 2.75 0.40
N SER A 123 11.00 3.03 1.38
CA SER A 123 11.02 4.25 2.17
C SER A 123 10.74 3.95 3.63
N ALA A 124 11.40 4.68 4.52
CA ALA A 124 11.14 4.67 5.95
C ALA A 124 11.02 6.11 6.45
N LYS A 125 10.03 6.38 7.30
CA LYS A 125 9.95 7.64 8.08
C LYS A 125 10.38 7.38 9.53
N SER A 126 11.00 8.38 10.17
CA SER A 126 11.18 8.33 11.62
C SER A 126 9.82 8.28 12.30
N SER A 127 9.68 7.39 13.27
CA SER A 127 8.64 7.52 14.29
C SER A 127 9.12 8.56 15.27
N ASP A 128 8.76 9.82 15.02
CA ASP A 128 8.91 10.90 16.00
C ASP A 128 8.07 10.62 17.26
#